data_AF-A0A374BMP4-F1
#
_entry.id   AF-A0A374BMP4-F1
#
_cell.length_a   1.000
_cell.length_b   1.000
_cell.length_c   1.000
_cell.angle_alpha   90.00
_cell.angle_beta   90.00
_cell.angle_gamma   90.00
#
_symmetry.space_group_name_H-M   'P 1'
#
loop_
_entity.id
_entity.type
_entity.pdbx_description
1 polymer ?
#
loop_
_entity_poly.entity_id
_entity_poly.type
_entity_poly.pdbx_seq_one_letter_code
_entity_poly.pdbx_strand_id
1 'polypeptide(L)'
;MKNRIIYCLNFLWTSIIAFSFPICFGWIFLDITGHSKGYSYNLGSEKDVSILFGCIELLIWLALSLPSYIYIFRKTITKGKRNLYVIIAFYIALALICIIVSGGISAYLKAVFNIY
;
A
#
# COMPACT_ATOMS: atom_id res chain seq x y z
N MET A 1 10.53 13.54 -25.79
CA MET A 1 9.15 13.08 -25.50
C MET A 1 9.11 11.81 -24.65
N LYS A 2 9.89 10.77 -25.01
CA LYS A 2 10.02 9.49 -24.25
C LYS A 2 10.15 9.64 -22.72
N ASN A 3 11.06 10.51 -22.25
CA ASN A 3 11.27 10.71 -20.80
C ASN A 3 10.08 11.31 -20.06
N ARG A 4 9.23 12.10 -20.74
CA ARG A 4 8.01 12.65 -20.13
C ARG A 4 6.94 11.57 -20.02
N ILE A 5 6.79 10.74 -21.05
CA ILE A 5 5.85 9.60 -21.06
C ILE A 5 6.19 8.60 -19.94
N ILE A 6 7.46 8.20 -19.82
CA ILE A 6 7.90 7.28 -18.76
C ILE A 6 7.61 7.85 -17.36
N TYR A 7 7.84 9.15 -17.17
CA TYR A 7 7.51 9.81 -15.92
C TYR A 7 6.00 9.80 -15.64
N CYS A 8 5.17 10.15 -16.62
CA CYS A 8 3.72 10.13 -16.45
C CYS A 8 3.19 8.71 -16.13
N LEU A 9 3.71 7.67 -16.80
CA LEU A 9 3.31 6.29 -16.54
C LEU A 9 3.69 5.85 -15.13
N ASN A 10 4.92 6.13 -14.69
CA ASN A 10 5.34 5.81 -13.32
C ASN A 10 4.56 6.63 -12.29
N PHE A 11 4.22 7.88 -12.59
CA PHE A 11 3.42 8.73 -11.71
C PHE A 11 2.00 8.19 -11.56
N LEU A 12 1.38 7.77 -12.66
CA LEU A 12 0.05 7.15 -12.64
C LEU A 12 0.08 5.81 -11.90
N TRP A 13 1.07 4.97 -12.17
CA TRP A 13 1.25 3.68 -11.48
C TRP A 13 1.46 3.85 -9.97
N THR A 14 2.36 4.75 -9.55
CA THR A 14 2.56 5.06 -8.13
C THR A 14 1.32 5.65 -7.47
N SER A 15 0.52 6.43 -8.19
CA SER A 15 -0.75 6.94 -7.68
C SER A 15 -1.75 5.80 -7.42
N ILE A 16 -1.84 4.82 -8.33
CA ILE A 16 -2.67 3.62 -8.14
C ILE A 16 -2.18 2.83 -6.92
N ILE A 17 -0.88 2.61 -6.79
CA ILE A 17 -0.29 1.91 -5.63
C ILE A 17 -0.56 2.66 -4.33
N ALA A 18 -0.39 3.99 -4.31
CA ALA A 18 -0.63 4.81 -3.13
C ALA A 18 -2.10 4.75 -2.69
N PHE A 19 -3.02 4.78 -3.65
CA PHE A 19 -4.44 4.63 -3.38
C PHE A 19 -4.77 3.22 -2.87
N SER A 20 -4.27 2.15 -3.50
CA SER A 20 -4.57 0.78 -3.07
C SER A 20 -3.81 0.31 -1.83
N PHE A 21 -2.78 1.06 -1.39
CA PHE A 21 -1.91 0.67 -0.28
C PHE A 21 -2.65 0.26 0.99
N PRO A 22 -3.66 0.99 1.52
CA PRO A 22 -4.33 0.59 2.74
C PRO A 22 -5.01 -0.78 2.65
N ILE A 23 -5.59 -1.10 1.49
CA ILE A 23 -6.25 -2.40 1.24
C ILE A 23 -5.21 -3.51 1.18
N CYS A 24 -4.16 -3.34 0.36
CA CYS A 24 -3.09 -4.32 0.24
C CYS A 24 -2.38 -4.54 1.58
N PHE A 25 -2.10 -3.46 2.31
CA PHE A 25 -1.51 -3.53 3.64
C PHE A 25 -2.40 -4.31 4.60
N GLY A 26 -3.70 -4.01 4.64
CA GLY A 26 -4.64 -4.68 5.53
C GLY A 26 -4.68 -6.18 5.27
N TRP A 27 -4.76 -6.58 4.00
CA TRP A 27 -4.75 -7.99 3.60
C TRP A 27 -3.44 -8.67 3.99
N ILE A 28 -2.30 -8.15 3.54
CA ILE A 28 -0.96 -8.71 3.83
C ILE A 28 -0.75 -8.83 5.35
N PHE A 29 -1.14 -7.80 6.11
CA PHE A 29 -1.00 -7.80 7.56
C PHE A 29 -1.84 -8.89 8.23
N LEU A 30 -3.09 -9.06 7.82
CA LEU A 30 -3.96 -10.11 8.34
C LEU A 30 -3.43 -11.50 7.99
N ASP A 31 -2.89 -11.69 6.79
CA ASP A 31 -2.32 -12.97 6.38
C ASP A 31 -1.07 -13.33 7.19
N ILE A 32 -0.14 -12.38 7.37
CA ILE A 32 1.09 -12.54 8.16
C ILE A 32 0.80 -12.72 9.66
N THR A 33 -0.25 -12.09 10.19
CA THR A 33 -0.62 -12.26 11.61
C THR A 33 -1.46 -13.51 11.86
N GLY A 34 -1.87 -14.24 10.82
CA GLY A 34 -2.71 -15.42 10.92
C GLY A 34 -4.18 -15.09 11.24
N HIS A 35 -4.67 -13.95 10.76
CA HIS A 35 -6.05 -13.48 10.90
C HIS A 35 -6.70 -13.21 9.54
N SER A 36 -6.28 -13.89 8.48
CA SER A 36 -6.82 -13.77 7.11
C SER A 36 -8.34 -13.98 7.02
N LYS A 37 -8.92 -14.77 7.93
CA LYS A 37 -10.37 -15.00 8.07
C LYS A 37 -11.03 -14.19 9.20
N GLY A 38 -10.32 -13.20 9.75
CA GLY A 38 -10.76 -12.35 10.85
C GLY A 38 -10.33 -12.85 12.24
N TYR A 39 -10.34 -11.93 13.21
CA TYR A 39 -9.81 -12.15 14.57
C TYR A 39 -10.57 -13.18 15.40
N SER A 40 -11.82 -13.49 15.06
CA SER A 40 -12.63 -14.49 15.76
C SER A 40 -12.43 -15.92 15.24
N TYR A 41 -11.72 -16.09 14.12
CA TYR A 41 -11.53 -17.40 13.48
C TYR A 41 -10.14 -17.97 13.82
N ASN A 42 -10.10 -19.15 14.44
CA ASN A 42 -8.84 -19.85 14.67
C ASN A 42 -8.46 -20.65 13.42
N LEU A 43 -7.41 -20.21 12.72
CA LEU A 43 -6.88 -20.91 11.53
C LEU A 43 -6.30 -22.29 11.83
N GLY A 44 -5.91 -22.58 13.08
CA GLY A 44 -5.29 -23.85 13.44
C GLY A 44 -4.11 -24.18 12.53
N SER A 45 -4.16 -25.32 11.85
CA SER A 45 -3.14 -25.77 10.89
C SER A 45 -3.04 -24.94 9.61
N GLU A 46 -4.06 -24.15 9.26
CA GLU A 46 -4.03 -23.25 8.09
C GLU A 46 -3.16 -22.00 8.33
N LYS A 47 -2.79 -21.74 9.59
CA LYS A 47 -2.08 -20.52 9.98
C LYS A 47 -0.74 -20.39 9.26
N ASP A 48 0.05 -21.46 9.19
CA ASP A 48 1.37 -21.43 8.56
C ASP A 48 1.26 -21.16 7.05
N VAL A 49 0.22 -21.69 6.41
CA VAL A 49 -0.08 -21.45 5.00
C VAL A 49 -0.46 -19.99 4.78
N SER A 50 -1.33 -19.43 5.63
CA SER A 50 -1.71 -18.01 5.59
C SER A 50 -0.50 -17.09 5.73
N ILE A 51 0.40 -17.39 6.66
CA ILE A 51 1.62 -16.59 6.88
C ILE A 51 2.53 -16.65 5.65
N LEU A 52 2.71 -17.83 5.05
CA LEU A 52 3.49 -18.00 3.84
C LEU A 52 2.91 -17.18 2.68
N PHE A 53 1.59 -17.21 2.49
CA PHE A 53 0.93 -16.38 1.48
C PHE A 53 1.15 -14.89 1.74
N GLY A 54 0.94 -14.40 2.97
CA GLY A 54 1.17 -13.00 3.31
C GLY A 54 2.62 -12.56 3.05
N CYS A 55 3.62 -13.42 3.31
CA CYS A 55 5.01 -13.14 2.96
C CYS A 55 5.23 -13.04 1.44
N ILE A 56 4.62 -13.92 0.64
CA ILE A 56 4.70 -13.87 -0.83
C ILE A 56 4.02 -12.61 -1.36
N GLU A 57 2.84 -12.28 -0.86
CA GLU A 57 2.10 -11.07 -1.22
C GLU A 57 2.90 -9.81 -0.90
N LEU A 58 3.57 -9.76 0.25
CA LEU A 58 4.47 -8.67 0.61
C LEU A 58 5.60 -8.52 -0.41
N LEU A 59 6.26 -9.63 -0.80
CA LEU A 59 7.33 -9.60 -1.79
C LEU A 59 6.84 -9.11 -3.15
N ILE A 60 5.67 -9.57 -3.59
CA ILE A 60 5.04 -9.12 -4.85
C ILE A 60 4.71 -7.63 -4.76
N TRP A 61 4.10 -7.18 -3.67
CA TRP A 61 3.73 -5.78 -3.48
C TRP A 61 4.95 -4.86 -3.45
N LEU A 62 6.05 -5.27 -2.80
CA LEU A 62 7.32 -4.53 -2.81
C LEU A 62 7.94 -4.48 -4.21
N ALA A 63 7.92 -5.58 -4.96
CA ALA A 63 8.44 -5.64 -6.32
C ALA A 63 7.66 -4.72 -7.27
N LEU A 64 6.34 -4.61 -7.10
CA LEU A 64 5.48 -3.75 -7.92
C LEU A 64 5.59 -2.27 -7.52
N SER A 65 5.78 -1.97 -6.24
CA SER A 65 5.72 -0.61 -5.69
C SER A 65 7.06 0.12 -5.69
N LEU A 66 8.13 -0.52 -5.19
CA LEU A 66 9.40 0.15 -4.92
C LEU A 66 10.07 0.73 -6.16
N PRO A 67 10.16 0.03 -7.31
CA PRO A 67 10.85 0.57 -8.48
C PRO A 67 10.28 1.91 -8.95
N SER A 68 8.95 2.02 -8.98
CA SER A 68 8.28 3.24 -9.44
C SER A 68 8.33 4.36 -8.41
N TYR A 69 8.23 4.06 -7.10
CA TYR A 69 8.46 5.05 -6.05
C TYR A 69 9.88 5.63 -6.12
N ILE A 70 10.89 4.75 -6.20
CA ILE A 70 12.31 5.17 -6.31
C ILE A 70 12.50 6.05 -7.55
N TYR A 71 11.92 5.65 -8.70
CA TYR A 71 12.02 6.43 -9.93
C TYR A 71 11.39 7.83 -9.78
N ILE A 72 10.16 7.93 -9.29
CA ILE A 72 9.45 9.21 -9.13
C ILE A 72 10.16 10.11 -8.12
N PHE A 73 10.57 9.59 -6.97
CA PHE A 73 11.24 10.38 -5.94
C PHE A 73 12.59 10.90 -6.42
N ARG A 74 13.43 10.05 -7.04
CA ARG A 74 14.70 10.48 -7.65
C ARG A 74 14.49 11.51 -8.75
N LYS A 75 13.47 11.35 -9.60
CA LYS A 75 13.22 12.30 -10.68
C LYS A 75 12.60 13.61 -10.19
N THR A 76 11.89 13.59 -9.07
CA THR A 76 11.24 14.77 -8.51
C THR A 76 12.19 15.58 -7.65
N ILE A 77 13.08 14.92 -6.88
CA ILE A 77 14.05 15.63 -6.04
C ILE A 77 15.04 16.47 -6.87
N THR A 78 15.37 16.04 -8.09
CA THR A 78 16.18 16.83 -9.04
C THR A 78 15.47 18.11 -9.50
N LYS A 79 14.16 18.20 -9.35
CA LYS A 79 13.36 19.43 -9.57
C LYS A 79 13.16 20.25 -8.30
N GLY A 80 13.74 19.83 -7.16
CA GLY A 80 13.67 20.52 -5.87
C GLY A 80 12.91 19.75 -4.78
N LYS A 81 13.37 19.89 -3.54
CA LYS A 81 12.81 19.19 -2.35
C LYS A 81 11.33 19.52 -2.09
N ARG A 82 10.90 20.76 -2.37
CA ARG A 82 9.49 21.17 -2.23
C ARG A 82 8.56 20.29 -3.07
N ASN A 83 8.94 20.01 -4.32
CA ASN A 83 8.13 19.18 -5.21
C ASN A 83 8.04 17.72 -4.71
N LEU A 84 9.10 17.20 -4.09
CA LEU A 84 9.07 15.88 -3.47
C LEU A 84 8.05 15.83 -2.34
N TYR A 85 8.04 16.82 -1.43
CA TYR A 85 7.06 16.87 -0.34
C TYR A 85 5.63 17.00 -0.85
N VAL A 86 5.39 17.77 -1.92
CA VAL A 86 4.07 17.87 -2.56
C VAL A 86 3.60 16.51 -3.08
N ILE A 87 4.48 15.75 -3.74
CA ILE A 87 4.13 14.41 -4.25
C ILE A 87 3.89 13.42 -3.09
N ILE A 88 4.71 13.46 -2.04
CA ILE A 88 4.50 12.60 -0.86
C ILE A 88 3.16 12.92 -0.19
N ALA A 89 2.85 14.21 0.02
CA ALA A 89 1.57 14.64 0.57
C ALA A 89 0.39 14.18 -0.29
N PHE A 90 0.54 14.25 -1.62
CA PHE A 90 -0.46 13.75 -2.56
C PHE A 90 -0.68 12.23 -2.41
N TYR A 91 0.38 11.43 -2.30
CA TYR A 91 0.24 9.97 -2.10
C TYR A 91 -0.36 9.61 -0.74
N ILE A 92 -0.01 10.35 0.33
CA ILE A 92 -0.67 10.19 1.63
C ILE A 92 -2.16 10.52 1.51
N ALA A 93 -2.52 11.60 0.81
CA ALA A 93 -3.91 11.95 0.59
C ALA A 93 -4.67 10.86 -0.17
N LEU A 94 -4.07 10.24 -1.20
CA LEU A 94 -4.68 9.11 -1.91
C LEU A 94 -4.94 7.92 -0.98
N ALA A 95 -3.98 7.55 -0.13
CA ALA A 95 -4.17 6.49 0.86
C ALA A 95 -5.30 6.83 1.84
N LEU A 96 -5.36 8.08 2.33
CA LEU A 96 -6.44 8.53 3.21
C LEU A 96 -7.81 8.50 2.52
N ILE A 97 -7.88 8.90 1.25
CA ILE A 97 -9.11 8.83 0.45
C ILE A 97 -9.57 7.38 0.33
N CYS A 98 -8.65 6.44 0.07
CA CYS A 98 -8.99 5.02 0.05
C CYS A 98 -9.61 4.57 1.38
N ILE A 99 -8.97 4.89 2.52
CA ILE A 99 -9.51 4.55 3.85
C ILE A 99 -10.91 5.15 4.06
N ILE A 100 -11.14 6.40 3.67
CA ILE A 100 -12.44 7.07 3.80
C ILE A 100 -13.50 6.34 2.95
N VAL A 101 -13.19 6.04 1.70
CA VAL A 101 -14.11 5.33 0.78
C VAL A 101 -14.38 3.90 1.25
N SER A 102 -13.43 3.26 1.92
CA SER A 102 -13.58 1.91 2.50
C SER A 102 -14.35 1.86 3.83
N GLY A 103 -14.95 2.96 4.28
CA GLY A 103 -15.76 3.01 5.51
C GLY A 103 -15.15 3.84 6.65
N GLY A 104 -14.04 4.54 6.39
CA GLY A 104 -13.42 5.47 7.34
C GLY A 104 -12.34 4.84 8.21
N ILE A 105 -11.61 5.71 8.92
CA ILE A 105 -10.46 5.32 9.74
C ILE A 105 -10.86 4.35 10.85
N SER A 106 -11.98 4.58 11.53
CA SER A 106 -12.46 3.68 12.61
C SER A 106 -12.74 2.27 12.08
N ALA A 107 -13.45 2.15 10.94
CA ALA A 107 -13.71 0.86 10.32
C ALA A 107 -12.41 0.16 9.91
N TYR A 108 -11.46 0.91 9.36
CA TYR A 108 -10.15 0.39 8.97
C TYR A 108 -9.34 -0.12 10.17
N LEU A 109 -9.24 0.66 11.24
CA LEU A 109 -8.51 0.29 12.45
C LEU A 109 -9.12 -0.95 13.13
N LYS A 110 -10.45 -1.02 13.16
CA LYS A 110 -11.16 -2.19 13.66
C LYS A 110 -10.91 -3.43 12.79
N ALA A 111 -10.97 -3.30 11.48
CA ALA A 111 -10.81 -4.41 10.56
C ALA A 111 -9.37 -4.96 10.54
N VAL A 112 -8.37 -4.07 10.50
CA VAL A 112 -6.96 -4.47 10.34
C VAL A 112 -6.30 -4.76 11.68
N PHE A 113 -6.53 -3.94 12.71
CA PHE A 113 -5.81 -4.02 13.99
C PHE A 113 -6.67 -4.48 15.16
N ASN A 114 -8.00 -4.62 14.99
CA ASN A 114 -8.93 -4.95 16.07
C ASN A 114 -8.90 -3.94 17.23
N ILE A 115 -8.73 -2.64 16.93
CA ILE A 115 -8.68 -1.55 17.92
C ILE A 115 -9.98 -0.71 17.84
N TYR A 116 -10.46 -0.28 19.01
CA TYR A 116 -11.58 0.67 19.19
C TYR A 116 -11.08 2.05 19.60
#